data_AF-A0A1I2BJT2-F1
#
_entry.id   AF-A0A1I2BJT2-F1
#
_cell.length_a   1.000
_cell.length_b   1.000
_cell.length_c   1.000
_cell.angle_alpha   90.00
_cell.angle_beta   90.00
_cell.angle_gamma   90.00
#
_symmetry.space_group_name_H-M   'P 1'
#
loop_
_entity.id
_entity.type
_entity.pdbx_description
1 polymer ?
#
loop_
_entity_poly.entity_id
_entity_poly.type
_entity_poly.pdbx_seq_one_letter_code
_entity_poly.pdbx_strand_id
1 'polypeptide(L)'
;MESQNQIITTNKPSAEVQHVLQHQPAFLEDYKSVHNEVLAQVMKSITHLNWSVPDQASMGILVSEISNSIRNNYKQIRVAEIGNCFAKGIRGEYGEFMGLSVVTFEKFIMGYLVSDYRSNLGKTLPKAEIPSPPKELTKQDRIDFAQKAYDKYKIAGFYNDLGNIIYDFLDCEKLIPFTTSEKFEMLDQARQEEYKKLQNPLSLEEARRFNIQLEALMSSNDKIIPRSKRIALNRYFKILLQQETENIPFK
;
A
#
# COMPACT_ATOMS: atom_id res chain seq x y z
N MET A 1 22.81 -41.57 51.75
CA MET A 1 21.83 -41.43 50.65
C MET A 1 21.10 -40.13 50.87
N GLU A 2 21.73 -39.03 50.47
CA GLU A 2 21.16 -37.69 50.50
C GLU A 2 20.75 -37.36 49.07
N SER A 3 19.44 -37.26 48.83
CA SER A 3 18.89 -36.86 47.54
C SER A 3 18.44 -35.41 47.63
N GLN A 4 19.19 -34.54 46.95
CA GLN A 4 18.90 -33.13 46.76
C GLN A 4 17.65 -32.97 45.88
N ASN A 5 16.58 -32.41 46.43
CA ASN A 5 15.45 -31.92 45.63
C ASN A 5 15.76 -30.48 45.21
N GLN A 6 16.32 -30.31 44.01
CA GLN A 6 16.43 -29.02 43.35
C GLN A 6 15.03 -28.62 42.84
N ILE A 7 14.49 -27.54 43.42
CA ILE A 7 13.31 -26.86 42.89
C ILE A 7 13.75 -26.17 41.59
N ILE A 8 13.32 -26.72 40.46
CA ILE A 8 13.46 -26.09 39.15
C ILE A 8 12.51 -24.89 39.13
N THR A 9 13.05 -23.70 39.39
CA THR A 9 12.39 -22.44 39.11
C THR A 9 12.29 -22.28 37.60
N THR A 10 11.09 -22.50 37.06
CA THR A 10 10.78 -22.18 35.67
C THR A 10 10.76 -20.66 35.52
N ASN A 11 11.89 -20.11 35.05
CA ASN A 11 11.95 -18.75 34.53
C ASN A 11 10.95 -18.63 33.37
N LYS A 12 9.78 -18.08 33.67
CA LYS A 12 8.81 -17.62 32.67
C LYS A 12 9.45 -16.42 31.96
N PRO A 13 9.73 -16.48 30.64
CA PRO A 13 10.31 -15.36 29.93
C PRO A 13 9.34 -14.17 29.99
N SER A 14 9.92 -13.00 30.28
CA SER A 14 9.28 -11.69 30.33
C SER A 14 8.42 -11.43 29.10
N ALA A 15 7.23 -10.85 29.33
CA ALA A 15 6.31 -10.41 28.29
C ALA A 15 7.05 -9.76 27.10
N GLU A 16 6.86 -10.33 25.91
CA GLU A 16 7.34 -9.73 24.67
C GLU A 16 6.82 -8.28 24.60
N VAL A 17 7.74 -7.31 24.53
CA VAL A 17 7.37 -5.91 24.30
C VAL A 17 6.77 -5.85 22.91
N GLN A 18 5.44 -5.88 22.82
CA GLN A 18 4.73 -5.79 21.55
C GLN A 18 5.16 -4.53 20.82
N HIS A 19 5.43 -4.69 19.53
CA HIS A 19 5.93 -3.60 18.71
C HIS A 19 4.89 -2.46 18.66
N VAL A 20 5.34 -1.20 18.70
CA VAL A 20 4.44 -0.03 18.77
C VAL A 20 3.42 -0.03 17.61
N LEU A 21 3.85 -0.46 16.42
CA LEU A 21 3.01 -0.61 15.23
C LEU A 21 2.12 -1.87 15.20
N GLN A 22 2.05 -2.66 16.27
CA GLN A 22 1.09 -3.77 16.41
C GLN A 22 -0.14 -3.37 17.24
N HIS A 23 -0.05 -2.32 18.05
CA HIS A 23 -1.14 -1.82 18.89
C HIS A 23 -2.28 -1.21 18.08
N GLN A 24 -3.54 -1.37 18.46
CA GLN A 24 -4.63 -0.81 17.65
C GLN A 24 -4.52 0.73 17.45
N PRO A 25 -5.01 1.26 16.31
CA PRO A 25 -5.07 2.70 16.07
C PRO A 25 -5.85 3.47 17.15
N ALA A 26 -5.42 4.69 17.46
CA ALA A 26 -5.98 5.52 18.52
C ALA A 26 -7.47 5.88 18.32
N PHE A 27 -7.97 5.87 17.08
CA PHE A 27 -9.39 6.13 16.83
C PHE A 27 -10.31 4.97 17.25
N LEU A 28 -9.77 3.76 17.41
CA LEU A 28 -10.48 2.58 17.92
C LEU A 28 -10.37 2.44 19.45
N GLU A 29 -9.45 3.19 20.07
CA GLU A 29 -9.29 3.24 21.52
C GLU A 29 -10.39 4.09 22.16
N ASP A 30 -10.65 3.82 23.45
CA ASP A 30 -11.55 4.65 24.23
C ASP A 30 -10.99 6.06 24.39
N TYR A 31 -11.87 7.06 24.40
CA TYR A 31 -11.46 8.47 24.48
C TYR A 31 -10.60 8.75 25.71
N LYS A 32 -10.90 8.11 26.85
CA LYS A 32 -10.21 8.35 28.12
C LYS A 32 -8.76 7.85 28.07
N SER A 33 -8.50 6.71 27.43
CA SER A 33 -7.16 6.17 27.19
C SER A 33 -6.32 7.13 26.35
N VAL A 34 -6.83 7.58 25.20
CA VAL A 34 -6.14 8.55 24.34
C VAL A 34 -5.89 9.86 25.10
N HIS A 35 -6.91 10.37 25.81
CA HIS A 35 -6.83 11.62 26.55
C HIS A 35 -5.80 11.58 27.68
N ASN A 36 -5.74 10.48 28.43
CA ASN A 36 -4.76 10.30 29.50
C ASN A 36 -3.34 10.23 28.95
N GLU A 37 -3.13 9.55 27.83
CA GLU A 37 -1.83 9.50 27.17
C GLU A 37 -1.41 10.90 26.69
N VAL A 38 -2.31 11.63 26.01
CA VAL A 38 -2.03 13.00 25.56
C VAL A 38 -1.69 13.90 26.75
N LEU A 39 -2.46 13.86 27.84
CA LEU A 39 -2.17 14.62 29.05
C LEU A 39 -0.76 14.32 29.58
N ALA A 40 -0.42 13.04 29.72
CA ALA A 40 0.89 12.62 30.20
C ALA A 40 2.03 13.15 29.31
N GLN A 41 1.87 13.07 27.98
CA GLN A 41 2.91 13.50 27.05
C GLN A 41 3.00 15.03 26.90
N VAL A 42 1.89 15.75 27.05
CA VAL A 42 1.89 17.23 27.12
C VAL A 42 2.61 17.70 28.39
N MET A 43 2.28 17.11 29.55
CA MET A 43 2.96 17.43 30.82
C MET A 43 4.45 17.14 30.77
N LYS A 44 4.83 16.02 30.14
CA LYS A 44 6.22 15.69 29.88
C LYS A 44 6.87 16.75 29.00
N SER A 45 6.25 17.13 27.89
CA SER A 45 6.75 18.18 26.98
C SER A 45 7.01 19.51 27.70
N ILE A 46 6.09 19.95 28.57
CA ILE A 46 6.25 21.15 29.41
C ILE A 46 7.49 21.04 30.30
N THR A 47 7.63 19.90 30.98
CA THR A 47 8.75 19.64 31.89
C THR A 47 10.09 19.67 31.14
N HIS A 48 10.16 19.02 29.97
CA HIS A 48 11.36 18.96 29.15
C HIS A 48 11.79 20.33 28.60
N LEU A 49 10.83 21.23 28.36
CA LEU A 49 11.08 22.59 27.88
C LEU A 49 11.29 23.60 29.02
N ASN A 50 11.16 23.17 30.28
CA ASN A 50 11.18 24.02 31.47
C ASN A 50 10.17 25.17 31.38
N TRP A 51 8.98 24.89 30.86
CA TRP A 51 7.89 25.87 30.73
C TRP A 51 7.00 25.90 31.97
N SER A 52 6.37 27.05 32.23
CA SER A 52 5.35 27.16 33.27
C SER A 52 4.14 26.32 32.91
N VAL A 53 3.65 25.52 33.86
CA VAL A 53 2.42 24.73 33.69
C VAL A 53 1.23 25.70 33.55
N PRO A 54 0.44 25.62 32.46
CA PRO A 54 -0.81 26.35 32.33
C PRO A 54 -1.79 26.09 33.48
N ASP A 55 -2.76 26.98 33.67
CA ASP A 55 -3.86 26.70 34.60
C ASP A 55 -4.66 25.46 34.15
N GLN A 56 -5.42 24.88 35.09
CA GLN A 56 -6.14 23.64 34.87
C GLN A 56 -7.16 23.72 33.73
N ALA A 57 -7.82 24.87 33.53
CA ALA A 57 -8.80 25.02 32.47
C ALA A 57 -8.12 25.07 31.10
N SER A 58 -7.06 25.89 30.97
CA SER A 58 -6.27 25.97 29.73
C SER A 58 -5.63 24.63 29.36
N MET A 59 -5.10 23.90 30.34
CA MET A 59 -4.57 22.54 30.14
C MET A 59 -5.65 21.59 29.63
N GLY A 60 -6.83 21.60 30.26
CA GLY A 60 -7.95 20.75 29.88
C GLY A 60 -8.39 20.98 28.44
N ILE A 61 -8.46 22.24 28.01
CA ILE A 61 -8.80 22.60 26.62
C ILE A 61 -7.73 22.09 25.66
N LEU A 62 -6.45 22.36 25.93
CA LEU A 62 -5.34 21.93 25.07
C LEU A 62 -5.33 20.41 24.86
N VAL A 63 -5.42 19.64 25.94
CA VAL A 63 -5.39 18.18 25.91
C VAL A 63 -6.64 17.63 25.22
N SER A 64 -7.82 18.20 25.49
CA SER A 64 -9.08 17.77 24.85
C SER A 64 -9.04 17.98 23.34
N GLU A 65 -8.61 19.15 22.87
CA GLU A 65 -8.50 19.46 21.44
C GLU A 65 -7.52 18.53 20.72
N ILE A 66 -6.34 18.28 21.30
CA ILE A 66 -5.36 17.35 20.72
C ILE A 66 -5.93 15.91 20.70
N SER A 67 -6.61 15.49 21.76
CA SER A 67 -7.21 14.15 21.86
C SER A 67 -8.30 13.95 20.82
N ASN A 68 -9.15 14.95 20.61
CA ASN A 68 -10.17 14.96 19.57
C ASN A 68 -9.54 14.92 18.17
N SER A 69 -8.50 15.73 17.93
CA SER A 69 -7.81 15.73 16.64
C SER A 69 -7.15 14.38 16.34
N ILE A 70 -6.49 13.75 17.31
CA ILE A 70 -5.91 12.39 17.17
C ILE A 70 -6.96 11.38 16.73
N ARG A 71 -8.12 11.35 17.38
CA ARG A 71 -9.17 10.35 17.07
C ARG A 71 -9.89 10.64 15.76
N ASN A 72 -10.15 11.92 15.45
CA ASN A 72 -10.97 12.30 14.31
C ASN A 72 -10.17 12.44 13.01
N ASN A 73 -8.96 13.02 13.09
CA ASN A 73 -8.18 13.43 11.92
C ASN A 73 -7.01 12.48 11.64
N TYR A 74 -6.42 11.86 12.67
CA TYR A 74 -5.20 11.06 12.53
C TYR A 74 -5.44 9.56 12.72
N LYS A 75 -6.29 8.96 11.87
CA LYS A 75 -6.68 7.53 11.95
C LYS A 75 -5.53 6.52 11.85
N GLN A 76 -4.33 6.96 11.47
CA GLN A 76 -3.15 6.11 11.29
C GLN A 76 -2.26 6.05 12.53
N ILE A 77 -2.42 6.96 13.50
CA ILE A 77 -1.59 6.98 14.71
C ILE A 77 -2.16 6.02 15.77
N ARG A 78 -1.28 5.38 16.53
CA ARG A 78 -1.58 4.50 17.67
C ARG A 78 -1.24 5.23 18.96
N VAL A 79 -1.92 4.89 20.06
CA VAL A 79 -1.68 5.54 21.37
C VAL A 79 -0.22 5.43 21.79
N ALA A 80 0.39 4.25 21.59
CA ALA A 80 1.79 4.00 21.89
C ALA A 80 2.79 4.83 21.02
N GLU A 81 2.34 5.47 19.93
CA GLU A 81 3.16 6.35 19.09
C GLU A 81 3.19 7.80 19.63
N ILE A 82 2.21 8.22 20.44
CA ILE A 82 2.04 9.63 20.88
C ILE A 82 3.27 10.14 21.64
N GLY A 83 3.80 9.35 22.59
CA GLY A 83 4.99 9.75 23.35
C GLY A 83 6.22 9.97 22.47
N ASN A 84 6.46 9.09 21.49
CA ASN A 84 7.58 9.23 20.55
C ASN A 84 7.40 10.43 19.62
N CYS A 85 6.17 10.64 19.16
CA CYS A 85 5.80 11.80 18.36
C CYS A 85 6.12 13.11 19.09
N PHE A 86 5.61 13.31 20.31
CA PHE A 86 5.81 14.57 21.03
C PHE A 86 7.27 14.76 21.45
N ALA A 87 7.92 13.70 21.92
CA ALA A 87 9.31 13.77 22.36
C ALA A 87 10.30 14.11 21.24
N LYS A 88 10.03 13.71 20.00
CA LYS A 88 10.84 14.09 18.82
C LYS A 88 10.46 15.48 18.31
N GLY A 89 9.17 15.79 18.35
CA GLY A 89 8.66 17.11 17.99
C GLY A 89 9.28 18.25 18.79
N ILE A 90 9.30 18.14 20.13
CA ILE A 90 9.90 19.17 21.00
C ILE A 90 11.42 19.32 20.80
N ARG A 91 12.09 18.34 20.19
CA ARG A 91 13.51 18.41 19.81
C ARG A 91 13.73 18.99 18.41
N GLY A 92 12.68 19.42 17.73
CA GLY A 92 12.76 20.05 16.41
C GLY A 92 12.87 19.06 15.24
N GLU A 93 12.65 17.76 15.46
CA GLU A 93 12.74 16.76 14.37
C GLU A 93 11.62 16.90 13.32
N TYR A 94 10.54 17.63 13.64
CA TYR A 94 9.34 17.77 12.80
C TYR A 94 9.06 19.22 12.38
N GLY A 95 10.11 20.03 12.29
CA GLY A 95 10.04 21.44 11.92
C GLY A 95 10.16 22.38 13.12
N GLU A 96 9.95 23.66 12.84
CA GLU A 96 10.16 24.73 13.83
C GLU A 96 9.13 24.67 14.96
N PHE A 97 9.65 24.72 16.19
CA PHE A 97 8.84 24.70 17.40
C PHE A 97 8.27 26.09 17.69
N MET A 98 6.95 26.23 17.52
CA MET A 98 6.21 27.48 17.70
C MET A 98 5.59 27.62 19.10
N GLY A 99 6.07 26.84 20.07
CA GLY A 99 5.52 26.78 21.42
C GLY A 99 4.45 25.71 21.63
N LEU A 100 3.99 25.54 22.85
CA LEU A 100 2.98 24.54 23.23
C LEU A 100 1.57 25.01 22.84
N SER A 101 1.15 24.64 21.64
CA SER A 101 -0.19 24.89 21.10
C SER A 101 -0.72 23.64 20.42
N VAL A 102 -2.05 23.56 20.22
CA VAL A 102 -2.68 22.48 19.45
C VAL A 102 -2.01 22.34 18.07
N VAL A 103 -1.78 23.46 17.39
CA VAL A 103 -1.13 23.51 16.07
C VAL A 103 0.26 22.87 16.09
N THR A 104 1.04 23.11 17.15
CA THR A 104 2.38 22.53 17.28
C THR A 104 2.32 21.01 17.46
N PHE A 105 1.44 20.52 18.32
CA PHE A 105 1.28 19.07 18.53
C PHE A 105 0.72 18.37 17.28
N GLU A 106 -0.17 19.01 16.54
CA GLU A 106 -0.63 18.51 15.23
C GLU A 106 0.52 18.42 14.22
N LYS A 107 1.39 19.43 14.15
CA LYS A 107 2.60 19.36 13.31
C LYS A 107 3.51 18.21 13.71
N PHE A 108 3.66 17.95 15.02
CA PHE A 108 4.46 16.81 15.48
C PHE A 108 3.85 15.49 15.02
N ILE A 109 2.52 15.34 15.11
CA ILE A 109 1.80 14.14 14.65
C ILE A 109 2.00 13.96 13.16
N MET A 110 1.78 15.00 12.35
CA MET A 110 2.00 14.95 10.91
C MET A 110 3.45 14.58 10.58
N GLY A 111 4.42 15.24 11.19
CA GLY A 111 5.84 14.98 10.98
C GLY A 111 6.24 13.55 11.35
N TYR A 112 5.75 13.03 12.47
CA TYR A 112 5.96 11.64 12.87
C TYR A 112 5.39 10.66 11.84
N LEU A 113 4.16 10.89 11.37
CA LEU A 113 3.48 9.99 10.44
C LEU A 113 4.22 9.84 9.09
N VAL A 114 4.90 10.89 8.64
CA VAL A 114 5.70 10.90 7.40
C VAL A 114 7.21 10.70 7.63
N SER A 115 7.64 10.51 8.87
CA SER A 115 9.06 10.39 9.21
C SER A 115 9.68 9.07 8.75
N ASP A 116 10.94 9.12 8.33
CA ASP A 116 11.75 7.93 8.08
C ASP A 116 11.85 7.03 9.31
N TYR A 117 11.81 7.62 10.51
CA TYR A 117 11.79 6.89 11.77
C TYR A 117 10.61 5.91 11.83
N ARG A 118 9.40 6.41 11.56
CA ARG A 118 8.19 5.58 11.56
C ARG A 118 8.21 4.57 10.40
N SER A 119 8.68 4.97 9.22
CA SER A 119 8.83 4.06 8.08
C SER A 119 9.80 2.92 8.38
N ASN A 120 10.92 3.20 9.06
CA ASN A 120 11.89 2.18 9.46
C ASN A 120 11.36 1.27 10.56
N LEU A 121 10.56 1.81 11.49
CA LEU A 121 9.82 1.01 12.47
C LEU A 121 8.83 0.05 11.78
N GLY A 122 8.24 0.45 10.65
CA GLY A 122 7.44 -0.46 9.81
C GLY A 122 8.22 -1.65 9.26
N LYS A 123 9.51 -1.45 8.94
CA LYS A 123 10.40 -2.50 8.39
C LYS A 123 10.84 -3.51 9.44
N THR A 124 10.83 -3.15 10.73
CA THR A 124 11.18 -4.05 11.84
C THR A 124 10.03 -4.93 12.29
N LEU A 125 8.80 -4.69 11.79
CA LEU A 125 7.71 -5.62 12.01
C LEU A 125 8.09 -6.99 11.43
N PRO A 126 7.85 -8.09 12.18
CA PRO A 126 7.96 -9.40 11.58
C PRO A 126 7.07 -9.41 10.35
N LYS A 127 7.67 -9.68 9.19
CA LYS A 127 6.91 -9.87 7.96
C LYS A 127 5.90 -10.95 8.29
N ALA A 128 4.61 -10.64 8.15
CA ALA A 128 3.58 -11.67 8.21
C ALA A 128 4.09 -12.81 7.31
N GLU A 129 4.06 -14.04 7.83
CA GLU A 129 4.29 -15.20 6.97
C GLU A 129 3.27 -15.08 5.86
N ILE A 130 3.74 -14.62 4.70
CA ILE A 130 2.96 -14.68 3.48
C ILE A 130 2.72 -16.18 3.36
N PRO A 131 1.47 -16.68 3.45
CA PRO A 131 1.23 -18.09 3.24
C PRO A 131 1.97 -18.47 1.97
N SER A 132 2.83 -19.49 2.07
CA SER A 132 3.65 -19.95 0.95
C SER A 132 2.78 -19.93 -0.31
N PRO A 133 3.31 -19.44 -1.45
CA PRO A 133 2.52 -19.36 -2.68
C PRO A 133 1.77 -20.68 -2.86
N PRO A 134 0.47 -20.64 -3.18
CA PRO A 134 -0.33 -21.86 -3.27
C PRO A 134 0.39 -22.84 -4.19
N LYS A 135 0.26 -24.16 -3.89
CA LYS A 135 0.80 -25.28 -4.68
C LYS A 135 0.90 -24.88 -6.15
N GLU A 136 2.07 -25.12 -6.75
CA GLU A 136 2.33 -24.84 -8.17
C GLU A 136 1.08 -25.18 -8.98
N LEU A 137 0.47 -24.13 -9.54
CA LEU A 137 -0.84 -24.21 -10.18
C LEU A 137 -0.82 -25.33 -11.21
N THR A 138 -1.71 -26.30 -11.05
CA THR A 138 -1.80 -27.42 -11.98
C THR A 138 -2.21 -26.91 -13.36
N LYS A 139 -1.95 -27.69 -14.41
CA LYS A 139 -2.41 -27.36 -15.77
C LYS A 139 -3.92 -27.16 -15.81
N GLN A 140 -4.68 -27.93 -15.03
CA GLN A 140 -6.14 -27.81 -14.98
C GLN A 140 -6.57 -26.47 -14.36
N ASP A 141 -5.94 -26.04 -13.26
CA ASP A 141 -6.25 -24.75 -12.63
C ASP A 141 -6.05 -23.60 -13.62
N ARG A 142 -4.97 -23.66 -14.42
CA ARG A 142 -4.67 -22.65 -15.45
C ARG A 142 -5.70 -22.64 -16.58
N ILE A 143 -6.20 -23.81 -16.99
CA ILE A 143 -7.29 -23.93 -17.96
C ILE A 143 -8.56 -23.30 -17.39
N ASP A 144 -8.92 -23.62 -16.15
CA ASP A 144 -10.12 -23.08 -15.50
C ASP A 144 -10.05 -21.55 -15.37
N PHE A 145 -8.86 -21.00 -15.08
CA PHE A 145 -8.64 -19.56 -15.08
C PHE A 145 -8.81 -18.94 -16.47
N ALA A 146 -8.28 -19.58 -17.51
CA ALA A 146 -8.44 -19.11 -18.88
C ALA A 146 -9.91 -19.12 -19.33
N GLN A 147 -10.67 -20.17 -18.95
CA GLN A 147 -12.12 -20.24 -19.21
C GLN A 147 -12.88 -19.11 -18.51
N LYS A 148 -12.62 -18.89 -17.21
CA LYS A 148 -13.22 -17.77 -16.46
C LYS A 148 -12.87 -16.41 -17.06
N ALA A 149 -11.66 -16.25 -17.59
CA ALA A 149 -11.25 -15.04 -18.29
C ALA A 149 -12.05 -14.83 -19.59
N TYR A 150 -12.24 -15.89 -20.37
CA TYR A 150 -13.07 -15.87 -21.57
C TYR A 150 -14.54 -15.56 -21.26
N ASP A 151 -15.12 -16.16 -20.21
CA ASP A 151 -16.49 -15.85 -19.79
C ASP A 151 -16.67 -14.37 -19.41
N LYS A 152 -15.69 -13.79 -18.71
CA LYS A 152 -15.68 -12.36 -18.41
C LYS A 152 -15.58 -11.52 -19.67
N TYR A 153 -14.77 -11.93 -20.64
CA TYR A 153 -14.68 -11.27 -21.94
C TYR A 153 -16.02 -11.29 -22.69
N LYS A 154 -16.73 -12.43 -22.71
CA LYS A 154 -18.06 -12.52 -23.37
C LYS A 154 -19.06 -11.50 -22.82
N ILE A 155 -19.01 -11.22 -21.52
CA ILE A 155 -19.92 -10.26 -20.88
C ILE A 155 -19.47 -8.81 -21.14
N ALA A 156 -18.17 -8.51 -20.97
CA ALA A 156 -17.66 -7.14 -20.97
C ALA A 156 -17.14 -6.65 -22.33
N GLY A 157 -16.91 -7.54 -23.29
CA GLY A 157 -16.22 -7.26 -24.56
C GLY A 157 -14.72 -6.97 -24.41
N PHE A 158 -14.19 -7.07 -23.19
CA PHE A 158 -12.79 -6.81 -22.86
C PHE A 158 -12.38 -7.55 -21.58
N TYR A 159 -11.13 -8.00 -21.52
CA TYR A 159 -10.53 -8.64 -20.36
C TYR A 159 -9.17 -8.04 -20.04
N ASN A 160 -8.95 -7.72 -18.76
CA ASN A 160 -7.69 -7.18 -18.26
C ASN A 160 -6.88 -8.27 -17.55
N ASP A 161 -5.90 -8.84 -18.27
CA ASP A 161 -5.02 -9.89 -17.76
C ASP A 161 -3.88 -9.29 -16.90
N LEU A 162 -4.15 -9.13 -15.61
CA LEU A 162 -3.17 -8.61 -14.66
C LEU A 162 -1.97 -9.56 -14.55
N GLY A 163 -0.81 -9.08 -14.99
CA GLY A 163 0.43 -9.86 -15.01
C GLY A 163 0.59 -10.77 -16.23
N ASN A 164 -0.31 -10.70 -17.21
CA ASN A 164 -0.28 -11.50 -18.46
C ASN A 164 -0.27 -13.02 -18.23
N ILE A 165 -0.82 -13.48 -17.10
CA ILE A 165 -0.73 -14.88 -16.66
C ILE A 165 -1.47 -15.78 -17.64
N ILE A 166 -2.62 -15.33 -18.14
CA ILE A 166 -3.45 -16.10 -19.07
C ILE A 166 -2.83 -16.10 -20.45
N TYR A 167 -2.39 -14.93 -20.94
CA TYR A 167 -1.71 -14.86 -22.24
C TYR A 167 -0.46 -15.75 -22.28
N ASP A 168 0.41 -15.64 -21.27
CA ASP A 168 1.65 -16.39 -21.23
C ASP A 168 1.40 -17.89 -21.12
N PHE A 169 0.37 -18.31 -20.38
CA PHE A 169 -0.06 -19.71 -20.35
C PHE A 169 -0.52 -20.20 -21.73
N LEU A 170 -1.42 -19.48 -22.40
CA LEU A 170 -1.96 -19.88 -23.70
C LEU A 170 -0.90 -19.85 -24.80
N ASP A 171 0.04 -18.91 -24.77
CA ASP A 171 1.16 -18.82 -25.72
C ASP A 171 2.18 -19.95 -25.50
N CYS A 172 2.51 -20.26 -24.25
CA CYS A 172 3.37 -21.41 -23.90
C CYS A 172 2.76 -22.74 -24.37
N GLU A 173 1.45 -22.90 -24.22
CA GLU A 173 0.71 -24.08 -24.71
C GLU A 173 0.44 -24.04 -26.24
N LYS A 174 0.89 -22.97 -26.93
CA LYS A 174 0.71 -22.75 -28.38
C LYS A 174 -0.76 -22.77 -28.83
N LEU A 175 -1.66 -22.36 -27.95
CA LEU A 175 -3.09 -22.24 -28.24
C LEU A 175 -3.44 -20.93 -28.95
N ILE A 176 -2.57 -19.92 -28.84
CA ILE A 176 -2.71 -18.65 -29.55
C ILE A 176 -2.10 -18.81 -30.95
N PRO A 177 -2.89 -18.70 -32.04
CA PRO A 177 -2.41 -18.99 -33.39
C PRO A 177 -1.68 -17.82 -34.07
N PHE A 178 -1.32 -16.77 -33.32
CA PHE A 178 -0.72 -15.57 -33.91
C PHE A 178 0.71 -15.81 -34.39
N THR A 179 0.93 -15.46 -35.64
CA THR A 179 2.26 -15.40 -36.25
C THR A 179 3.12 -14.32 -35.61
N THR A 180 4.44 -14.41 -35.83
CA THR A 180 5.39 -13.37 -35.39
C THR A 180 5.01 -11.99 -35.95
N SER A 181 4.53 -11.92 -37.20
CA SER A 181 4.08 -10.67 -37.81
C SER A 181 2.90 -10.06 -37.05
N GLU A 182 1.87 -10.84 -36.74
CA GLU A 182 0.70 -10.37 -35.99
C GLU A 182 1.08 -9.94 -34.57
N LYS A 183 2.02 -10.62 -33.92
CA LYS A 183 2.57 -10.20 -32.63
C LYS A 183 3.26 -8.84 -32.72
N PHE A 184 3.99 -8.57 -33.80
CA PHE A 184 4.59 -7.24 -34.05
C PHE A 184 3.55 -6.16 -34.31
N GLU A 185 2.48 -6.46 -35.05
CA GLU A 185 1.37 -5.53 -35.26
C GLU A 185 0.73 -5.10 -33.94
N MET A 186 0.49 -6.05 -33.04
CA MET A 186 -0.11 -5.77 -31.73
C MET A 186 0.85 -5.01 -30.81
N LEU A 187 2.16 -5.21 -30.98
CA LEU A 187 3.18 -4.42 -30.31
C LEU A 187 3.21 -2.97 -30.81
N ASP A 188 3.08 -2.76 -32.12
CA ASP A 188 2.98 -1.42 -32.68
C ASP A 188 1.68 -0.73 -32.27
N GLN A 189 0.55 -1.45 -32.26
CA GLN A 189 -0.72 -0.94 -31.75
C GLN A 189 -0.59 -0.49 -30.28
N ALA A 190 0.06 -1.29 -29.43
CA ALA A 190 0.30 -0.93 -28.03
C ALA A 190 1.13 0.37 -27.91
N ARG A 191 2.13 0.55 -28.78
CA ARG A 191 2.95 1.76 -28.83
C ARG A 191 2.14 2.98 -29.25
N GLN A 192 1.32 2.85 -30.30
CA GLN A 192 0.46 3.94 -30.76
C GLN A 192 -0.57 4.36 -29.71
N GLU A 193 -1.15 3.42 -28.97
CA GLU A 193 -2.09 3.73 -27.89
C GLU A 193 -1.42 4.50 -26.74
N GLU A 194 -0.24 4.08 -26.30
CA GLU A 194 0.49 4.80 -25.25
C GLU A 194 0.96 6.18 -25.73
N TYR A 195 1.35 6.30 -27.01
CA TYR A 195 1.67 7.60 -27.61
C TYR A 195 0.47 8.56 -27.60
N LYS A 196 -0.72 8.09 -27.98
CA LYS A 196 -1.95 8.89 -27.97
C LYS A 196 -2.34 9.40 -26.58
N LYS A 197 -2.08 8.63 -25.52
CA LYS A 197 -2.34 9.09 -24.14
C LYS A 197 -1.41 10.19 -23.68
N LEU A 198 -0.20 10.22 -24.21
CA LEU A 198 0.80 11.23 -23.90
C LEU A 198 0.51 12.54 -24.67
N GLN A 199 -0.26 12.49 -25.77
CA GLN A 199 -0.65 13.68 -26.52
C GLN A 199 -1.75 14.48 -25.79
N ASN A 200 -1.33 15.48 -25.00
CA ASN A 200 -1.97 16.80 -24.80
C ASN A 200 -1.27 17.56 -23.65
N PRO A 201 -0.10 18.17 -23.89
CA PRO A 201 0.48 19.10 -22.91
C PRO A 201 -0.21 20.47 -23.02
N LEU A 202 -0.78 20.96 -21.91
CA LEU A 202 -1.39 22.29 -21.82
C LEU A 202 -0.36 23.37 -21.39
N SER A 203 0.86 22.97 -20.98
CA SER A 203 1.93 23.85 -20.51
C SER A 203 3.35 23.39 -20.88
N LEU A 204 4.34 24.31 -20.74
CA LEU A 204 5.76 24.08 -21.06
C LEU A 204 6.43 23.02 -20.15
N GLU A 205 6.05 22.95 -18.87
CA GLU A 205 6.53 21.89 -17.96
C GLU A 205 5.98 20.52 -18.33
N GLU A 206 4.71 20.45 -18.74
CA GLU A 206 4.08 19.21 -19.21
C GLU A 206 4.72 18.74 -20.53
N ALA A 207 5.13 19.65 -21.41
CA ALA A 207 5.88 19.32 -22.63
C ALA A 207 7.28 18.72 -22.33
N ARG A 208 7.99 19.21 -21.31
CA ARG A 208 9.27 18.60 -20.87
C ARG A 208 9.05 17.21 -20.26
N ARG A 209 8.04 17.05 -19.40
CA ARG A 209 7.67 15.73 -18.85
C ARG A 209 7.24 14.76 -19.95
N PHE A 210 6.51 15.24 -20.94
CA PHE A 210 6.13 14.49 -22.13
C PHE A 210 7.36 13.95 -22.87
N ASN A 211 8.35 14.81 -23.17
CA ASN A 211 9.57 14.39 -23.87
C ASN A 211 10.35 13.31 -23.08
N ILE A 212 10.48 13.46 -21.77
CA ILE A 212 11.14 12.44 -20.92
C ILE A 212 10.36 11.12 -20.93
N GLN A 213 9.03 11.17 -20.85
CA GLN A 213 8.19 9.97 -20.89
C GLN A 213 8.19 9.30 -22.26
N LEU A 214 8.26 10.09 -23.34
CA LEU A 214 8.35 9.59 -24.71
C LEU A 214 9.70 8.90 -24.95
N GLU A 215 10.80 9.52 -24.51
CA GLU A 215 12.14 8.92 -24.58
C GLU A 215 12.22 7.63 -23.76
N ALA A 216 11.63 7.60 -22.57
CA ALA A 216 11.50 6.38 -21.75
C ALA A 216 10.63 5.30 -22.44
N LEU A 217 9.55 5.68 -23.13
CA LEU A 217 8.70 4.76 -23.89
C LEU A 217 9.41 4.19 -25.12
N MET A 218 10.28 4.97 -25.76
CA MET A 218 11.08 4.54 -26.91
C MET A 218 12.27 3.66 -26.51
N SER A 219 12.79 3.85 -25.30
CA SER A 219 13.94 3.10 -24.77
C SER A 219 13.57 1.87 -23.94
N SER A 220 12.37 1.81 -23.35
CA SER A 220 11.90 0.69 -22.53
C SER A 220 10.63 0.03 -23.10
N ASN A 221 10.71 -1.28 -23.28
CA ASN A 221 9.58 -2.11 -23.67
C ASN A 221 8.72 -2.56 -22.47
N ASP A 222 9.05 -2.15 -21.24
CA ASP A 222 8.45 -2.70 -20.01
C ASP A 222 6.95 -2.40 -19.89
N LYS A 223 6.48 -1.30 -20.49
CA LYS A 223 5.05 -0.94 -20.53
C LYS A 223 4.36 -1.42 -21.80
N ILE A 224 5.11 -1.51 -22.90
CA ILE A 224 4.59 -1.87 -24.23
C ILE A 224 4.30 -3.37 -24.31
N ILE A 225 5.21 -4.23 -23.84
CA ILE A 225 5.06 -5.69 -23.92
C ILE A 225 3.82 -6.17 -23.13
N PRO A 226 3.61 -5.80 -21.86
CA PRO A 226 2.38 -6.21 -21.15
C PRO A 226 1.11 -5.74 -21.87
N ARG A 227 1.14 -4.55 -22.45
CA ARG A 227 -0.01 -4.02 -23.16
C ARG A 227 -0.27 -4.76 -24.47
N SER A 228 0.77 -5.11 -25.23
CA SER A 228 0.63 -5.88 -26.47
C SER A 228 0.09 -7.29 -26.20
N LYS A 229 0.55 -7.94 -25.14
CA LYS A 229 0.02 -9.25 -24.69
C LYS A 229 -1.47 -9.17 -24.36
N ARG A 230 -1.91 -8.11 -23.68
CA ARG A 230 -3.34 -7.88 -23.41
C ARG A 230 -4.15 -7.64 -24.69
N ILE A 231 -3.64 -6.85 -25.64
CA ILE A 231 -4.30 -6.67 -26.95
C ILE A 231 -4.45 -8.02 -27.65
N ALA A 232 -3.38 -8.82 -27.65
CA ALA A 232 -3.37 -10.14 -28.26
C ALA A 232 -4.38 -11.10 -27.61
N LEU A 233 -4.43 -11.17 -26.27
CA LEU A 233 -5.40 -12.01 -25.58
C LEU A 233 -6.84 -11.63 -25.93
N ASN A 234 -7.16 -10.34 -25.96
CA ASN A 234 -8.50 -9.86 -26.31
C ASN A 234 -8.84 -10.14 -27.78
N ARG A 235 -7.86 -9.98 -28.69
CA ARG A 235 -8.02 -10.35 -30.10
C ARG A 235 -8.29 -11.85 -30.25
N TYR A 236 -7.60 -12.69 -29.48
CA TYR A 236 -7.81 -14.13 -29.48
C TYR A 236 -9.22 -14.49 -28.97
N PHE A 237 -9.65 -13.92 -27.84
CA PHE A 237 -11.02 -14.13 -27.34
C PHE A 237 -12.09 -13.63 -28.31
N LYS A 238 -11.84 -12.55 -29.04
CA LYS A 238 -12.74 -12.10 -30.12
C LYS A 238 -12.90 -13.15 -31.21
N ILE A 239 -11.80 -13.75 -31.65
CA ILE A 239 -11.82 -14.81 -32.68
C ILE A 239 -12.60 -16.02 -32.18
N LEU A 240 -12.35 -16.46 -30.94
CA LEU A 240 -13.09 -17.58 -30.34
C LEU A 240 -14.59 -17.31 -30.28
N LEU A 241 -14.99 -16.10 -29.89
CA LEU A 241 -16.40 -15.73 -29.82
C LEU A 241 -17.07 -15.73 -31.20
N GLN A 242 -16.36 -15.25 -32.23
CA GLN A 242 -16.85 -15.29 -33.61
C GLN A 242 -17.07 -16.73 -34.10
N GLN A 243 -16.09 -17.61 -33.86
CA GLN A 243 -16.19 -19.03 -34.20
C GLN A 243 -17.32 -19.75 -33.44
N GLU A 244 -17.59 -19.38 -32.19
CA GLU A 244 -18.70 -19.91 -31.39
C GLU A 244 -20.06 -19.48 -31.97
N THR A 245 -20.18 -18.23 -32.42
CA THR A 245 -21.41 -17.71 -33.03
C THR A 245 -21.68 -18.27 -34.43
N GLU A 246 -20.64 -18.55 -35.22
CA GLU A 246 -20.77 -19.12 -36.57
C GLU A 246 -21.11 -20.63 -36.55
N ASN A 247 -20.80 -21.32 -35.44
CA ASN A 247 -21.11 -22.73 -35.24
C ASN A 247 -22.48 -23.00 -34.59
N ILE A 248 -23.35 -21.99 -34.48
CA ILE A 248 -24.74 -22.22 -34.09
C ILE A 248 -25.48 -22.75 -35.33
N PRO A 249 -25.83 -24.05 -35.41
CA PRO A 249 -26.67 -24.52 -36.51
C PRO A 249 -28.02 -23.81 -36.40
N PHE A 250 -28.46 -23.21 -37.50
CA PHE A 250 -29.83 -22.72 -37.65
C PHE A 250 -30.80 -23.78 -37.11
N LYS A 251 -31.54 -23.43 -36.06
CA LYS A 251 -32.78 -24.11 -35.67
C LYS A 251 -33.95 -23.42 -36.35
#